data_AF-A0A4R8XBZ2-F1
#
_entry.id   AF-A0A4R8XBZ2-F1
#
_cell.length_a   1.000
_cell.length_b   1.000
_cell.length_c   1.000
_cell.angle_alpha   90.00
_cell.angle_beta   90.00
_cell.angle_gamma   90.00
#
_symmetry.space_group_name_H-M   'P 1'
#
loop_
_entity.id
_entity.type
_entity.pdbx_description
1 polymer ?
#
loop_
_entity_poly.entity_id
_entity_poly.type
_entity_poly.pdbx_seq_one_letter_code
_entity_poly.pdbx_strand_id
1 'polypeptide(L)'
;MSFTETRAVPEASTAAVAVDLVTDGAVASDVAVASDVADGTTDAAGAAAACCAPAAREAIGADEAERLARLLKAVADPARLRLVSLVAAHDDMEACVCDLTEPLGLSQPTVSHHLKVLVDAGILTRDKRGTWAYYRLVPGALGTLADRVLGL
;
A
#
# COMPACT_ATOMS: atom_id res chain seq x y z
N MET A 1 39.61 19.36 17.96
CA MET A 1 39.00 18.38 18.88
C MET A 1 37.70 17.92 18.24
N SER A 2 37.73 16.68 17.75
CA SER A 2 36.62 15.80 17.38
C SER A 2 35.64 16.25 16.29
N PHE A 3 36.08 16.04 15.05
CA PHE A 3 35.23 15.79 13.88
C PHE A 3 34.73 14.34 14.00
N THR A 4 33.46 14.11 14.32
CA THR A 4 32.87 12.77 14.37
C THR A 4 32.16 12.47 13.06
N GLU A 5 32.88 11.71 12.22
CA GLU A 5 32.41 10.52 11.50
C GLU A 5 31.25 10.68 10.50
N THR A 6 31.62 11.04 9.27
CA THR A 6 30.86 10.72 8.05
C THR A 6 30.84 9.20 7.88
N ARG A 7 29.68 8.57 8.12
CA ARG A 7 29.48 7.14 7.86
C ARG A 7 29.38 6.92 6.35
N ALA A 8 30.32 6.14 5.83
CA ALA A 8 30.39 5.71 4.45
C ALA A 8 29.18 4.86 4.06
N VAL A 9 28.63 5.12 2.87
CA VAL A 9 27.69 4.23 2.18
C VAL A 9 28.52 3.32 1.27
N PRO A 10 28.39 1.98 1.33
CA PRO A 10 29.14 1.08 0.46
C PRO A 10 28.52 1.04 -0.95
N GLU A 11 29.34 1.30 -1.96
CA GLU A 11 29.03 1.07 -3.37
C GLU A 11 29.13 -0.44 -3.70
N ALA A 12 28.01 -1.05 -4.07
CA ALA A 12 27.95 -2.36 -4.71
C ALA A 12 26.96 -2.25 -5.88
N SER A 13 27.44 -2.21 -7.11
CA SER A 13 27.86 -3.34 -7.96
C SER A 13 26.75 -3.73 -8.93
N THR A 14 27.10 -3.56 -10.19
CA THR A 14 26.33 -3.68 -11.42
C THR A 14 25.62 -5.03 -11.59
N ALA A 15 24.33 -5.00 -11.86
CA ALA A 15 23.64 -6.05 -12.60
C ALA A 15 22.52 -5.43 -13.46
N ALA A 16 22.74 -5.43 -14.77
CA ALA A 16 21.73 -5.13 -15.76
C ALA A 16 20.78 -6.32 -15.88
N VAL A 17 19.47 -6.09 -15.76
CA VAL A 17 18.44 -6.99 -16.26
C VAL A 17 17.42 -6.15 -17.03
N ALA A 18 17.38 -6.35 -18.34
CA ALA A 18 16.33 -5.87 -19.20
C ALA A 18 15.08 -6.75 -19.00
N VAL A 19 13.93 -6.13 -18.78
CA VAL A 19 12.62 -6.77 -19.02
C VAL A 19 11.71 -5.74 -19.69
N ASP A 20 11.16 -6.18 -20.81
CA ASP A 20 10.36 -5.50 -21.81
C ASP A 20 9.14 -4.72 -21.32
N LEU A 21 8.78 -3.70 -22.13
CA LEU A 21 7.48 -3.04 -22.19
C LEU A 21 6.34 -4.07 -22.21
N VAL A 22 5.18 -3.74 -21.60
CA VAL A 22 3.87 -3.83 -22.25
C VAL A 22 2.75 -3.17 -21.42
N THR A 23 2.14 -2.18 -22.09
CA THR A 23 0.75 -1.68 -22.12
C THR A 23 0.05 -0.98 -20.95
N ASP A 24 -0.34 0.26 -21.25
CA ASP A 24 -1.54 0.98 -20.84
C ASP A 24 -2.78 0.08 -20.66
N GLY A 25 -3.43 0.23 -19.51
CA GLY A 25 -4.75 -0.33 -19.22
C GLY A 25 -5.57 0.67 -18.42
N ALA A 26 -6.26 1.58 -19.12
CA ALA A 26 -7.27 2.44 -18.56
C ALA A 26 -8.44 1.60 -18.01
N VAL A 27 -8.62 1.59 -16.69
CA VAL A 27 -9.87 1.12 -16.07
C VAL A 27 -10.80 2.31 -15.86
N ALA A 28 -11.65 2.57 -16.86
CA ALA A 28 -12.88 3.30 -16.65
C ALA A 28 -13.82 2.39 -15.83
N SER A 29 -14.34 2.88 -14.70
CA SER A 29 -15.37 2.20 -13.94
C SER A 29 -16.57 3.13 -13.83
N ASP A 30 -17.56 2.87 -14.69
CA ASP A 30 -18.94 3.20 -14.44
C ASP A 30 -19.61 1.90 -13.98
N VAL A 31 -20.00 1.82 -12.70
CA VAL A 31 -20.97 0.82 -12.23
C VAL A 31 -22.07 1.56 -11.49
N ALA A 32 -23.22 1.59 -12.16
CA ALA A 32 -24.47 2.09 -11.65
C ALA A 32 -24.94 1.26 -10.44
N VAL A 33 -25.43 1.98 -9.43
CA VAL A 33 -26.15 1.44 -8.28
C VAL A 33 -27.58 1.08 -8.70
N ALA A 34 -28.01 -0.14 -8.38
CA ALA A 34 -29.42 -0.45 -8.19
C ALA A 34 -29.56 -1.34 -6.95
N SER A 35 -30.23 -0.77 -5.94
CA SER A 35 -30.66 -1.39 -4.69
C SER A 35 -31.79 -2.36 -4.96
N ASP A 36 -31.96 -3.40 -4.13
CA ASP A 36 -33.23 -3.66 -3.45
C ASP A 36 -33.03 -4.58 -2.23
N VAL A 37 -33.53 -4.11 -1.08
CA VAL A 37 -33.61 -4.85 0.19
C VAL A 37 -35.06 -5.28 0.38
N ALA A 38 -35.29 -6.57 0.57
CA ALA A 38 -36.54 -7.11 1.11
C ALA A 38 -36.23 -7.93 2.37
N ASP A 39 -36.65 -7.37 3.50
CA ASP A 39 -36.74 -8.01 4.81
C ASP A 39 -37.95 -8.97 4.85
N GLY A 40 -37.86 -10.05 5.64
CA GLY A 40 -39.05 -10.90 5.85
C GLY A 40 -38.85 -12.29 6.47
N THR A 41 -38.78 -12.31 7.80
CA THR A 41 -39.42 -13.29 8.71
C THR A 41 -38.76 -14.64 9.05
N THR A 42 -38.74 -14.86 10.36
CA THR A 42 -38.37 -16.02 11.18
C THR A 42 -39.28 -17.24 11.03
N ASP A 43 -38.72 -18.44 11.19
CA ASP A 43 -39.30 -19.42 12.12
C ASP A 43 -38.27 -20.41 12.69
N ALA A 44 -38.47 -20.79 13.94
CA ALA A 44 -37.59 -21.64 14.72
C ALA A 44 -38.06 -23.11 14.69
N ALA A 45 -37.24 -23.99 14.11
CA ALA A 45 -37.28 -25.43 14.40
C ALA A 45 -35.94 -26.09 14.04
N GLY A 46 -35.31 -26.75 15.01
CA GLY A 46 -34.32 -27.80 14.75
C GLY A 46 -33.02 -27.68 15.53
N ALA A 47 -32.97 -28.30 16.70
CA ALA A 47 -31.74 -28.63 17.42
C ALA A 47 -30.92 -29.74 16.70
N ALA A 48 -30.62 -29.51 15.41
CA ALA A 48 -29.77 -30.32 14.54
C ALA A 48 -28.95 -29.45 13.56
N ALA A 49 -28.84 -28.14 13.80
CA ALA A 49 -28.16 -27.19 12.89
C ALA A 49 -26.73 -26.80 13.34
N ALA A 50 -26.12 -27.53 14.28
CA ALA A 50 -24.79 -27.20 14.81
C ALA A 50 -23.62 -27.94 14.12
N CYS A 51 -23.88 -28.78 13.11
CA CYS A 51 -22.80 -29.48 12.38
C CYS A 51 -22.32 -28.76 11.11
N CYS A 52 -23.03 -27.72 10.64
CA CYS A 52 -22.70 -27.00 9.42
C CYS A 52 -22.89 -25.48 9.56
N ALA A 53 -22.52 -24.89 10.71
CA ALA A 53 -22.31 -23.46 10.74
C ALA A 53 -21.15 -23.16 9.77
N PRO A 54 -21.35 -22.40 8.68
CA PRO A 54 -20.26 -22.12 7.78
C PRO A 54 -19.20 -21.37 8.58
N ALA A 55 -17.97 -21.85 8.53
CA ALA A 55 -16.78 -21.11 8.98
C ALA A 55 -16.49 -19.92 8.05
N ALA A 56 -17.56 -19.24 7.61
CA ALA A 56 -17.47 -18.02 6.84
C ALA A 56 -17.13 -16.91 7.84
N ARG A 57 -15.91 -16.40 7.71
CA ARG A 57 -15.49 -15.16 8.33
C ARG A 57 -16.52 -14.10 7.95
N GLU A 58 -16.93 -13.26 8.90
CA GLU A 58 -17.85 -12.17 8.61
C GLU A 58 -17.27 -11.28 7.50
N ALA A 59 -18.08 -10.97 6.48
CA ALA A 59 -17.65 -10.12 5.39
C ALA A 59 -17.41 -8.69 5.90
N ILE A 60 -16.43 -7.99 5.32
CA ILE A 60 -16.20 -6.58 5.65
C ILE A 60 -17.43 -5.73 5.29
N GLY A 61 -17.78 -4.78 6.16
CA GLY A 61 -18.85 -3.82 5.89
C GLY A 61 -18.48 -2.80 4.81
N ALA A 62 -19.49 -2.12 4.25
CA ALA A 62 -19.32 -1.17 3.14
C ALA A 62 -18.33 -0.03 3.46
N ASP A 63 -18.45 0.59 4.65
CA ASP A 63 -17.56 1.69 5.05
C ASP A 63 -16.08 1.24 5.15
N GLU A 64 -15.86 0.01 5.61
CA GLU A 64 -14.51 -0.56 5.68
C GLU A 64 -13.98 -0.90 4.28
N ALA A 65 -14.83 -1.45 3.42
CA ALA A 65 -14.49 -1.69 2.02
C ALA A 65 -14.06 -0.39 1.31
N GLU A 66 -14.75 0.74 1.56
CA GLU A 66 -14.34 2.03 1.00
C GLU A 66 -12.97 2.52 1.54
N ARG A 67 -12.72 2.35 2.84
CA ARG A 67 -11.41 2.69 3.43
C ARG A 67 -10.29 1.85 2.83
N LEU A 68 -10.48 0.54 2.75
CA LEU A 68 -9.53 -0.39 2.15
C LEU A 68 -9.35 -0.14 0.66
N ALA A 69 -10.41 0.21 -0.08
CA ALA A 69 -10.33 0.56 -1.49
C ALA A 69 -9.47 1.82 -1.71
N ARG A 70 -9.55 2.82 -0.83
CA ARG A 70 -8.67 4.01 -0.88
C ARG A 70 -7.20 3.62 -0.69
N LEU A 71 -6.89 2.73 0.26
CA LEU A 71 -5.54 2.20 0.47
C LEU A 71 -5.04 1.41 -0.74
N LEU A 72 -5.86 0.47 -1.24
CA LEU A 72 -5.57 -0.34 -2.42
C LEU A 72 -5.31 0.54 -3.64
N LYS A 73 -6.13 1.57 -3.87
CA LYS A 73 -5.93 2.52 -4.98
C LYS A 73 -4.62 3.29 -4.85
N ALA A 74 -4.22 3.64 -3.62
CA ALA A 74 -2.96 4.31 -3.36
C ALA A 74 -1.76 3.40 -3.64
N VAL A 75 -1.86 2.07 -3.51
CA VAL A 75 -0.78 1.15 -3.91
C VAL A 75 -0.94 0.57 -5.32
N ALA A 76 -2.11 0.62 -5.96
CA ALA A 76 -2.36 0.01 -7.27
C ALA A 76 -1.77 0.79 -8.46
N ASP A 77 -0.50 1.19 -8.35
CA ASP A 77 0.27 1.86 -9.38
C ASP A 77 1.71 1.33 -9.33
N PRO A 78 2.31 1.04 -10.50
CA PRO A 78 3.60 0.37 -10.55
C PRO A 78 4.73 1.22 -9.94
N ALA A 79 4.71 2.54 -10.13
CA ALA A 79 5.73 3.42 -9.55
C ALA A 79 5.58 3.50 -8.02
N ARG A 80 4.34 3.56 -7.52
CA ARG A 80 4.05 3.57 -6.08
C ARG A 80 4.41 2.25 -5.41
N LEU A 81 4.14 1.11 -6.03
CA LEU A 81 4.60 -0.19 -5.51
C LEU A 81 6.11 -0.27 -5.44
N ARG A 82 6.80 0.19 -6.49
CA ARG A 82 8.27 0.23 -6.48
C ARG A 82 8.81 1.17 -5.40
N LEU A 83 8.21 2.34 -5.19
CA LEU A 83 8.56 3.24 -4.09
C LEU A 83 8.42 2.58 -2.72
N VAL A 84 7.28 1.92 -2.47
CA VAL A 84 7.05 1.20 -1.20
C VAL A 84 8.07 0.09 -1.01
N SER A 85 8.35 -0.70 -2.06
CA SER A 85 9.36 -1.76 -2.03
C SER A 85 10.76 -1.22 -1.74
N LEU A 86 11.14 -0.12 -2.39
CA LEU A 86 12.42 0.55 -2.14
C LEU A 86 12.53 1.00 -0.69
N VAL A 87 11.54 1.73 -0.16
CA VAL A 87 11.53 2.19 1.24
C VAL A 87 11.62 1.01 2.21
N ALA A 88 10.89 -0.07 1.96
CA ALA A 88 10.89 -1.26 2.80
C ALA A 88 12.23 -2.02 2.79
N ALA A 89 13.03 -1.88 1.72
CA ALA A 89 14.34 -2.50 1.59
C ALA A 89 15.48 -1.72 2.29
N HIS A 90 15.23 -0.49 2.72
CA HIS A 90 16.21 0.31 3.48
C HIS A 90 16.19 -0.06 4.97
N ASP A 91 17.30 0.23 5.66
CA ASP A 91 17.38 0.14 7.12
C ASP A 91 16.27 0.99 7.78
N ASP A 92 15.71 0.49 8.88
CA ASP A 92 14.57 1.09 9.59
C ASP A 92 13.32 1.35 8.73
N MET A 93 13.24 0.76 7.53
CA MET A 93 12.19 0.99 6.53
C MET A 93 12.01 2.47 6.19
N GLU A 94 13.13 3.22 6.12
CA GLU A 94 13.17 4.66 5.88
C GLU A 94 14.15 5.03 4.76
N ALA A 95 13.76 5.95 3.87
CA ALA A 95 14.60 6.42 2.77
C ALA A 95 14.46 7.93 2.53
N CYS A 96 15.54 8.57 2.07
CA CYS A 96 15.51 9.95 1.59
C CYS A 96 14.85 10.02 0.19
N VAL A 97 14.17 11.12 -0.12
CA VAL A 97 13.67 11.39 -1.49
C VAL A 97 14.75 11.29 -2.57
N CYS A 98 15.99 11.63 -2.20
CA CYS A 98 17.15 11.59 -3.07
C CYS A 98 17.48 10.17 -3.53
N ASP A 99 17.43 9.21 -2.62
CA ASP A 99 17.72 7.79 -2.89
C ASP A 99 16.58 7.09 -3.66
N LEU A 100 15.38 7.68 -3.64
CA LEU A 100 14.18 7.11 -4.27
C LEU A 100 14.00 7.55 -5.72
N THR A 101 14.58 8.67 -6.15
CA THR A 101 14.27 9.26 -7.46
C THR A 101 15.01 8.56 -8.60
N GLU A 102 16.32 8.33 -8.44
CA GLU A 102 17.17 7.74 -9.47
C GLU A 102 16.74 6.30 -9.88
N PRO A 103 16.42 5.38 -8.94
CA PRO A 103 16.05 4.01 -9.30
C PRO A 103 14.76 3.86 -10.13
N LEU A 104 13.91 4.88 -10.10
CA LEU A 104 12.63 4.87 -10.82
C LEU A 104 12.74 5.39 -12.25
N GLY A 105 13.80 6.13 -12.59
CA GLY A 105 13.90 6.81 -13.88
C GLY A 105 12.81 7.86 -14.13
N LEU A 106 12.21 8.39 -13.05
CA LEU A 106 11.11 9.35 -13.11
C LEU A 106 11.60 10.76 -12.74
N SER A 107 10.84 11.76 -13.19
CA SER A 107 11.09 13.14 -12.80
C SER A 107 10.81 13.36 -11.31
N GLN A 108 11.55 14.27 -10.67
CA GLN A 108 11.36 14.62 -9.26
C GLN A 108 9.94 15.13 -8.94
N PRO A 109 9.26 15.93 -9.79
CA PRO A 109 7.84 16.27 -9.59
C PRO A 109 6.92 15.05 -9.55
N THR A 110 7.15 14.07 -10.43
CA THR A 110 6.37 12.81 -10.49
C THR A 110 6.57 12.00 -9.22
N VAL A 111 7.83 11.81 -8.78
CA VAL A 111 8.15 11.08 -7.55
C VAL A 111 7.55 11.78 -6.33
N SER A 112 7.66 13.10 -6.24
CA SER A 112 7.08 13.89 -5.15
C SER A 112 5.56 13.74 -5.08
N HIS A 113 4.88 13.71 -6.24
CA HIS A 113 3.44 13.48 -6.30
C HIS A 113 3.07 12.08 -5.78
N HIS A 114 3.77 11.04 -6.24
CA HIS A 114 3.54 9.67 -5.77
C HIS A 114 3.77 9.51 -4.26
N LEU A 115 4.84 10.10 -3.73
CA LEU A 115 5.13 10.11 -2.31
C LEU A 115 4.04 10.81 -1.50
N LYS A 116 3.51 11.93 -2.02
CA LYS A 116 2.37 12.61 -1.39
C LYS A 116 1.12 11.72 -1.35
N VAL A 117 0.78 11.04 -2.43
CA VAL A 117 -0.36 10.11 -2.47
C VAL A 117 -0.20 8.99 -1.43
N LEU A 118 1.00 8.43 -1.31
CA LEU A 118 1.29 7.38 -0.33
C LEU A 118 1.22 7.86 1.13
N VAL A 119 1.62 9.11 1.39
CA VAL A 119 1.51 9.73 2.71
C VAL A 119 0.06 10.08 3.05
N ASP A 120 -0.68 10.67 2.10
CA ASP A 120 -2.09 11.03 2.29
C ASP A 120 -2.96 9.77 2.51
N ALA A 121 -2.56 8.62 1.95
CA ALA A 121 -3.18 7.32 2.21
C ALA A 121 -2.73 6.65 3.51
N GLY A 122 -1.73 7.17 4.22
CA GLY A 122 -1.23 6.58 5.47
C GLY A 122 -0.37 5.33 5.30
N ILE A 123 0.20 5.11 4.10
CA ILE A 123 1.16 4.01 3.84
C ILE A 123 2.57 4.42 4.24
N LEU A 124 2.91 5.69 3.99
CA LEU A 124 4.18 6.29 4.38
C LEU A 124 3.95 7.42 5.37
N THR A 125 4.93 7.64 6.26
CA THR A 125 5.09 8.89 6.99
C THR A 125 6.18 9.73 6.35
N ARG A 126 6.16 11.03 6.62
CA ARG A 126 7.16 11.98 6.14
C ARG A 126 7.77 12.75 7.30
N ASP A 127 9.08 12.79 7.34
CA ASP A 127 9.86 13.58 8.29
C ASP A 127 10.80 14.54 7.54
N LYS A 128 10.96 15.77 8.03
CA LYS A 128 11.85 16.76 7.42
C LYS A 128 13.07 16.98 8.32
N ARG A 129 14.24 16.60 7.82
CA ARG A 129 15.53 16.73 8.53
C ARG A 129 16.42 17.72 7.79
N GLY A 130 16.42 18.96 8.27
CA GLY A 130 17.11 20.07 7.60
C GLY A 130 16.50 20.35 6.23
N THR A 131 17.30 20.22 5.18
CA THR A 131 16.86 20.39 3.78
C THR A 131 16.23 19.14 3.17
N TRP A 132 16.40 17.97 3.80
CA TRP A 132 16.00 16.69 3.23
C TRP A 132 14.67 16.19 3.78
N ALA A 133 13.94 15.44 2.97
CA ALA A 133 12.70 14.76 3.36
C ALA A 133 12.93 13.25 3.36
N TYR A 134 12.58 12.63 4.48
CA TYR A 134 12.65 11.20 4.72
C TYR A 134 11.25 10.62 4.73
N TYR A 135 11.11 9.42 4.17
CA TYR A 135 9.87 8.69 4.09
C TYR A 135 10.05 7.33 4.73
N ARG A 136 9.13 6.99 5.64
CA ARG A 136 9.17 5.73 6.39
C ARG A 136 7.88 4.97 6.22
N LEU A 137 7.98 3.66 6.05
CA LEU A 137 6.81 2.78 5.99
C LEU A 137 6.06 2.82 7.33
N VAL A 138 4.73 2.99 7.27
CA VAL A 138 3.88 2.87 8.47
C VAL A 138 3.79 1.38 8.84
N PRO A 139 4.24 0.97 10.03
CA PRO A 139 4.13 -0.42 10.45
C PRO A 139 2.68 -0.89 10.44
N GLY A 140 2.44 -2.07 9.86
CA GLY A 140 1.10 -2.67 9.81
C GLY A 140 0.13 -2.06 8.81
N ALA A 141 0.49 -1.01 8.06
CA ALA A 141 -0.42 -0.40 7.08
C ALA A 141 -0.86 -1.38 5.98
N LEU A 142 0.08 -2.17 5.46
CA LEU A 142 -0.22 -3.21 4.46
C LEU A 142 -0.63 -4.55 5.10
N GLY A 143 -0.14 -4.85 6.30
CA GLY A 143 -0.52 -6.05 7.06
C GLY A 143 -2.01 -6.04 7.39
N THR A 144 -2.49 -4.97 8.01
CA THR A 144 -3.92 -4.80 8.35
C THR A 144 -4.83 -4.99 7.13
N LEU A 145 -4.39 -4.55 5.95
CA LEU A 145 -5.11 -4.73 4.70
C LEU A 145 -5.17 -6.22 4.29
N ALA A 146 -4.04 -6.93 4.34
CA ALA A 146 -3.98 -8.36 4.05
C ALA A 146 -4.84 -9.16 5.04
N ASP A 147 -4.74 -8.85 6.33
CA ASP A 147 -5.51 -9.51 7.40
C ASP A 147 -7.01 -9.33 7.20
N ARG A 148 -7.46 -8.11 6.84
CA ARG A 148 -8.89 -7.81 6.68
C ARG A 148 -9.51 -8.42 5.44
N VAL A 149 -8.77 -8.50 4.33
CA VAL A 149 -9.29 -9.00 3.05
C VAL A 149 -9.10 -10.51 2.92
N LEU A 150 -7.94 -11.03 3.33
CA LEU A 150 -7.52 -12.41 3.07
C LEU A 150 -7.43 -13.27 4.35
N GLY A 151 -7.32 -12.64 5.53
CA GLY A 151 -7.13 -13.35 6.80
C GLY A 151 -5.76 -14.01 6.92
N LEU A 152 -4.73 -13.33 6.40
CA LEU A 152 -3.33 -13.77 6.44
C LEU A 152 -2.63 -13.37 7.74
#